data_AF-A0A8B8NJA1-F1
#
_entry.id   AF-A0A8B8NJA1-F1
#
_cell.length_a   1.000
_cell.length_b   1.000
_cell.length_c   1.000
_cell.angle_alpha   90.00
_cell.angle_beta   90.00
_cell.angle_gamma   90.00
#
_symmetry.space_group_name_H-M   'P 1'
#
loop_
_entity.id
_entity.type
_entity.pdbx_description
1 polymer ?
#
loop_
_entity_poly.entity_id
_entity_poly.type
_entity_poly.pdbx_seq_one_letter_code
_entity_poly.pdbx_strand_id
1 'polypeptide(L)'
;MNNDLGLMRIIPQHLSSHGLAEERIERLKGEVRKMLTGALDKPSQKLNLIDQVQRMGIAYHFELEIDEQLEQIHRSYFELHHGDNEDDLHTIALLFRLFRQQGYNVPCEIFNRFKDSEGNFSKSIIADVQGLLSLYEACHLSYHGEDMLDDALAFTRT
;
A
#
# COMPACT_ATOMS: atom_id res chain seq x y z
N MET A 1 26.96 -64.22 16.07
CA MET A 1 27.69 -63.07 16.62
C MET A 1 27.67 -61.98 15.58
N ASN A 2 27.05 -60.89 15.96
CA ASN A 2 26.81 -59.68 15.19
C ASN A 2 28.13 -59.08 14.65
N ASN A 3 28.08 -58.41 13.51
CA ASN A 3 28.13 -56.95 13.52
C ASN A 3 27.84 -56.37 12.15
N ASP A 4 26.73 -55.61 12.12
CA ASP A 4 26.41 -54.56 11.17
C ASP A 4 27.63 -53.67 10.89
N LEU A 5 27.97 -53.52 9.61
CA LEU A 5 28.81 -52.43 9.14
C LEU A 5 28.11 -51.72 8.00
N GLY A 6 27.36 -50.69 8.41
CA GLY A 6 27.28 -49.45 7.66
C GLY A 6 26.28 -49.44 6.53
N LEU A 7 25.00 -49.33 6.88
CA LEU A 7 24.03 -48.59 6.09
C LEU A 7 24.69 -47.27 5.65
N MET A 8 25.08 -47.21 4.38
CA MET A 8 25.36 -45.96 3.69
C MET A 8 24.08 -45.15 3.84
N ARG A 9 24.07 -44.24 4.82
CA ARG A 9 23.05 -43.21 4.97
C ARG A 9 23.02 -42.51 3.63
N ILE A 10 22.02 -42.85 2.82
CA ILE A 10 21.60 -42.04 1.68
C ILE A 10 21.09 -40.76 2.33
N ILE A 11 22.00 -39.80 2.52
CA ILE A 11 21.58 -38.42 2.71
C ILE A 11 20.83 -38.10 1.43
N PRO A 12 19.52 -37.80 1.47
CA PRO A 12 18.82 -37.39 0.28
C PRO A 12 19.54 -36.15 -0.24
N GLN A 13 20.16 -36.24 -1.42
CA GLN A 13 20.81 -35.11 -2.09
C GLN A 13 19.81 -34.05 -2.56
N HIS A 14 18.59 -34.02 -2.01
CA HIS A 14 17.46 -33.28 -2.56
C HIS A 14 17.08 -32.02 -1.79
N LEU A 15 17.88 -31.58 -0.81
CA LEU A 15 17.69 -30.26 -0.19
C LEU A 15 19.00 -29.49 -0.26
N SER A 16 19.32 -29.00 -1.46
CA SER A 16 20.30 -27.93 -1.62
C SER A 16 19.84 -26.73 -0.77
N SER A 17 20.77 -25.91 -0.28
CA SER A 17 20.42 -24.69 0.46
C SER A 17 19.46 -23.77 -0.30
N HIS A 18 19.46 -23.90 -1.64
CA HIS A 18 18.52 -23.26 -2.55
C HIS A 18 17.07 -23.73 -2.33
N GLY A 19 16.82 -25.04 -2.25
CA GLY A 19 15.47 -25.58 -2.02
C GLY A 19 14.88 -25.15 -0.68
N LEU A 20 15.70 -25.08 0.37
CA LEU A 20 15.28 -24.55 1.68
C LEU A 20 14.92 -23.06 1.63
N ALA A 21 15.63 -22.28 0.81
CA ALA A 21 15.36 -20.86 0.64
C ALA A 21 14.05 -20.64 -0.15
N GLU A 22 13.81 -21.43 -1.20
CA GLU A 22 12.58 -21.39 -2.00
C GLU A 22 11.33 -21.74 -1.17
N GLU A 23 11.39 -22.82 -0.38
CA GLU A 23 10.30 -23.18 0.54
C GLU A 23 10.01 -22.06 1.55
N ARG A 24 11.06 -21.43 2.08
CA ARG A 24 10.91 -20.30 3.00
C ARG A 24 10.27 -19.09 2.32
N ILE A 25 10.63 -18.79 1.07
CA ILE A 25 10.06 -17.70 0.27
C ILE A 25 8.57 -17.96 0.02
N GLU A 26 8.20 -19.15 -0.44
CA GLU A 26 6.79 -19.46 -0.73
C GLU A 26 5.93 -19.44 0.53
N ARG A 27 6.46 -19.92 1.66
CA ARG A 27 5.78 -19.78 2.96
C ARG A 27 5.55 -18.33 3.32
N LEU A 28 6.57 -17.47 3.18
CA LEU A 28 6.45 -16.04 3.51
C LEU A 28 5.49 -15.31 2.56
N LYS A 29 5.48 -15.63 1.27
CA LYS A 29 4.46 -15.13 0.33
C LYS A 29 3.06 -15.53 0.79
N GLY A 30 2.88 -16.78 1.24
CA GLY A 30 1.62 -17.24 1.83
C GLY A 30 1.16 -16.39 3.01
N GLU A 31 2.08 -15.99 3.91
CA GLU A 31 1.75 -15.11 5.04
C GLU A 31 1.36 -13.70 4.58
N VAL A 32 2.08 -13.11 3.61
CA VAL A 32 1.73 -11.80 3.05
C VAL A 32 0.35 -11.82 2.38
N ARG A 33 0.02 -12.88 1.62
CA ARG A 33 -1.33 -13.05 1.04
C ARG A 33 -2.41 -13.06 2.10
N LYS A 34 -2.21 -13.77 3.22
CA LYS A 34 -3.16 -13.79 4.33
C LYS A 34 -3.30 -12.42 4.98
N MET A 35 -2.22 -11.63 5.08
CA MET A 35 -2.31 -10.26 5.60
C MET A 35 -3.10 -9.36 4.64
N LEU A 36 -2.91 -9.54 3.32
CA LEU A 36 -3.64 -8.79 2.29
C LEU A 36 -5.12 -9.17 2.22
N THR A 37 -5.48 -10.44 2.36
CA THR A 37 -6.89 -10.90 2.22
C THR A 37 -7.62 -11.06 3.56
N GLY A 38 -6.88 -11.10 4.67
CA GLY A 38 -7.44 -11.20 6.01
C GLY A 38 -8.21 -9.94 6.42
N ALA A 39 -9.08 -10.07 7.41
CA ALA A 39 -9.79 -8.93 7.98
C ALA A 39 -8.79 -7.97 8.65
N LEU A 40 -8.53 -6.83 8.01
CA LEU A 40 -7.99 -5.66 8.70
C LEU A 40 -9.19 -4.77 9.01
N ASP A 41 -9.29 -4.33 10.26
CA ASP A 41 -10.47 -3.62 10.76
C ASP A 41 -10.63 -2.24 10.13
N LYS A 42 -9.57 -1.66 9.52
CA LYS A 42 -9.59 -0.32 8.91
C LYS A 42 -8.99 -0.28 7.50
N PRO A 43 -9.62 0.43 6.54
CA PRO A 43 -9.07 0.65 5.20
C PRO A 43 -7.65 1.24 5.21
N SER A 44 -7.35 2.16 6.13
CA SER A 44 -6.02 2.79 6.27
C SER A 44 -4.90 1.78 6.56
N GLN A 45 -5.17 0.74 7.36
CA GLN A 45 -4.20 -0.32 7.63
C GLN A 45 -3.91 -1.15 6.38
N LYS A 46 -4.96 -1.41 5.58
CA LYS A 46 -4.81 -2.16 4.32
C LYS A 46 -4.05 -1.37 3.27
N LEU A 47 -4.35 -0.08 3.10
CA LEU A 47 -3.60 0.81 2.21
C LEU A 47 -2.12 0.85 2.60
N ASN A 48 -1.80 0.94 3.90
CA ASN A 48 -0.43 0.92 4.40
C ASN A 48 0.30 -0.40 4.09
N LEU A 49 -0.39 -1.53 4.19
CA LEU A 49 0.20 -2.83 3.84
C LEU A 49 0.49 -2.91 2.34
N ILE A 50 -0.46 -2.49 1.50
CA ILE A 50 -0.29 -2.44 0.04
C ILE A 50 0.90 -1.55 -0.32
N ASP A 51 1.00 -0.36 0.30
CA ASP A 51 2.10 0.57 0.08
C ASP A 51 3.46 -0.05 0.41
N GLN A 52 3.57 -0.72 1.56
CA GLN A 52 4.80 -1.40 1.96
C GLN A 52 5.19 -2.49 0.97
N VAL A 53 4.23 -3.31 0.52
CA VAL A 53 4.45 -4.38 -0.46
C VAL A 53 4.94 -3.80 -1.80
N GLN A 54 4.36 -2.68 -2.25
CA GLN A 54 4.80 -1.97 -3.45
C GLN A 54 6.20 -1.37 -3.30
N ARG A 55 6.48 -0.65 -2.20
CA ARG A 55 7.80 -0.04 -1.94
C ARG A 55 8.92 -1.07 -1.78
N MET A 56 8.60 -2.27 -1.30
CA MET A 56 9.54 -3.39 -1.24
C MET A 56 9.84 -4.00 -2.61
N GLY A 57 9.14 -3.61 -3.68
CA GLY A 57 9.35 -4.11 -5.03
C GLY A 57 8.87 -5.55 -5.23
N ILE A 58 7.95 -6.02 -4.39
CA ILE A 58 7.44 -7.41 -4.42
C ILE A 58 5.95 -7.51 -4.76
N ALA A 59 5.31 -6.38 -5.11
CA ALA A 59 3.88 -6.34 -5.44
C ALA A 59 3.48 -7.24 -6.60
N TYR A 60 4.37 -7.51 -7.55
CA TYR A 60 4.13 -8.40 -8.68
C TYR A 60 3.81 -9.87 -8.28
N HIS A 61 4.06 -10.24 -7.01
CA HIS A 61 3.65 -11.54 -6.48
C HIS A 61 2.22 -11.58 -5.94
N PHE A 62 1.56 -10.43 -5.85
CA PHE A 62 0.30 -10.22 -5.13
C PHE A 62 -0.67 -9.31 -5.91
N GLU A 63 -0.53 -9.21 -7.24
CA GLU A 63 -1.31 -8.27 -8.06
C GLU A 63 -2.83 -8.51 -7.88
N LEU A 64 -3.26 -9.76 -7.98
CA LEU A 64 -4.66 -10.14 -7.80
C LEU A 64 -5.19 -9.73 -6.42
N GLU A 65 -4.45 -10.05 -5.35
CA GLU A 65 -4.86 -9.71 -4.00
C GLU A 65 -4.91 -8.18 -3.81
N ILE A 66 -3.94 -7.43 -4.34
CA ILE A 66 -3.92 -5.97 -4.26
C ILE A 66 -5.13 -5.37 -4.98
N ASP A 67 -5.41 -5.82 -6.21
CA ASP A 67 -6.51 -5.30 -7.02
C ASP A 67 -7.87 -5.56 -6.36
N GLU A 68 -8.10 -6.79 -5.87
CA GLU A 68 -9.34 -7.14 -5.16
C GLU A 68 -9.54 -6.27 -3.90
N GLN A 69 -8.46 -6.00 -3.15
CA GLN A 69 -8.55 -5.18 -1.95
C GLN A 69 -8.78 -3.70 -2.26
N LEU A 70 -8.12 -3.16 -3.29
CA LEU A 70 -8.36 -1.78 -3.73
C LEU A 70 -9.78 -1.61 -4.26
N GLU A 71 -10.31 -2.56 -5.03
CA GLU A 71 -11.71 -2.55 -5.47
C GLU A 71 -12.68 -2.54 -4.28
N GLN A 72 -12.43 -3.36 -3.26
CA GLN A 72 -13.26 -3.38 -2.04
C GLN A 72 -13.20 -2.04 -1.28
N ILE A 73 -12.01 -1.46 -1.13
CA ILE A 73 -11.84 -0.15 -0.49
C ILE A 73 -12.57 0.93 -1.30
N HIS A 74 -12.46 0.90 -2.63
CA HIS A 74 -13.11 1.87 -3.51
C HIS A 74 -14.62 1.86 -3.32
N ARG A 75 -15.23 0.66 -3.39
CA ARG A 75 -16.68 0.49 -3.17
C ARG A 75 -17.09 1.00 -1.79
N SER A 76 -16.34 0.65 -0.75
CA SER A 76 -16.62 1.10 0.61
C SER A 76 -16.56 2.63 0.73
N TYR A 77 -15.52 3.25 0.17
CA TYR A 77 -15.18 4.67 0.37
C TYR A 77 -15.93 5.65 -0.53
N PHE A 78 -16.30 5.22 -1.74
CA PHE A 78 -16.93 6.10 -2.73
C PHE A 78 -18.38 5.72 -3.05
N GLU A 79 -18.78 4.45 -2.89
CA GLU A 79 -20.12 3.99 -3.27
C GLU A 79 -21.05 3.77 -2.07
N LEU A 80 -20.54 3.24 -0.96
CA LEU A 80 -21.36 2.81 0.18
C LEU A 80 -21.36 3.78 1.36
N HIS A 81 -20.19 4.33 1.68
CA HIS A 81 -20.03 5.36 2.69
C HIS A 81 -19.37 6.55 2.01
N HIS A 82 -19.97 7.74 2.08
CA HIS A 82 -19.23 8.96 1.73
C HIS A 82 -18.12 9.09 2.79
N GLY A 83 -16.90 8.66 2.44
CA GLY A 83 -15.79 8.40 3.34
C GLY A 83 -15.76 9.32 4.56
N ASP A 84 -15.60 8.72 5.75
CA ASP A 84 -15.64 9.44 7.02
C ASP A 84 -14.75 10.69 6.95
N ASN A 85 -15.28 11.81 7.42
CA ASN A 85 -14.56 13.09 7.46
C ASN A 85 -13.39 13.10 8.46
N GLU A 86 -13.06 11.95 9.06
CA GLU A 86 -12.04 11.79 10.10
C GLU A 86 -10.70 11.25 9.58
N ASP A 87 -10.61 10.77 8.33
CA ASP A 87 -9.35 10.27 7.79
C ASP A 87 -8.31 11.39 7.67
N ASP A 88 -7.11 11.11 8.16
CA ASP A 88 -5.97 12.03 8.14
C ASP A 88 -5.39 12.24 6.73
N LEU A 89 -4.52 13.24 6.61
CA LEU A 89 -3.89 13.61 5.35
C LEU A 89 -3.10 12.45 4.74
N HIS A 90 -2.38 11.69 5.57
CA HIS A 90 -1.64 10.53 5.12
C HIS A 90 -2.54 9.49 4.46
N THR A 91 -3.66 9.14 5.11
CA THR A 91 -4.61 8.14 4.62
C THR A 91 -5.22 8.56 3.30
N ILE A 92 -5.68 9.81 3.20
CA ILE A 92 -6.29 10.33 1.96
C ILE A 92 -5.28 10.42 0.82
N ALA A 93 -4.07 10.92 1.09
CA ALA A 93 -3.04 11.03 0.07
C ALA A 93 -2.56 9.66 -0.41
N LEU A 94 -2.43 8.70 0.49
CA LEU A 94 -2.06 7.32 0.14
C LEU A 94 -3.16 6.65 -0.69
N LEU A 95 -4.42 6.79 -0.27
CA LEU A 95 -5.59 6.31 -0.99
C LEU A 95 -5.60 6.86 -2.43
N PHE A 96 -5.48 8.17 -2.57
CA PHE A 96 -5.43 8.85 -3.87
C PHE A 96 -4.30 8.30 -4.74
N ARG A 97 -3.09 8.17 -4.17
CA ARG A 97 -1.92 7.68 -4.89
C ARG A 97 -2.13 6.25 -5.39
N LEU A 98 -2.52 5.33 -4.51
CA LEU A 98 -2.68 3.91 -4.83
C LEU A 98 -3.77 3.70 -5.88
N PHE A 99 -4.89 4.42 -5.78
CA PHE A 99 -5.96 4.33 -6.76
C PHE A 99 -5.55 4.82 -8.15
N ARG A 100 -4.91 5.98 -8.24
CA ARG A 100 -4.44 6.50 -9.53
C ARG A 100 -3.35 5.62 -10.15
N GLN A 101 -2.49 5.01 -9.35
CA GLN A 101 -1.52 4.03 -9.83
C GLN A 101 -2.20 2.81 -10.48
N GLN A 102 -3.39 2.43 -10.01
CA GLN A 102 -4.21 1.36 -10.60
C GLN A 102 -5.20 1.85 -11.67
N GLY A 103 -5.08 3.10 -12.12
CA GLY A 103 -5.92 3.65 -13.20
C GLY A 103 -7.32 4.09 -12.78
N TYR A 104 -7.63 4.13 -11.48
CA TYR A 104 -8.89 4.71 -11.01
C TYR A 104 -8.86 6.23 -11.15
N ASN A 105 -9.99 6.81 -11.56
CA ASN A 105 -10.15 8.25 -11.68
C ASN A 105 -10.64 8.85 -10.36
N VAL A 106 -9.72 9.03 -9.40
CA VAL A 106 -10.01 9.73 -8.14
C VAL A 106 -9.84 11.24 -8.32
N PRO A 107 -10.88 12.06 -8.08
CA PRO A 107 -10.80 13.51 -8.22
C PRO A 107 -9.85 14.15 -7.19
N CYS A 108 -9.08 15.17 -7.59
CA CYS A 108 -8.16 15.88 -6.70
C CYS A 108 -8.88 16.66 -5.58
N GLU A 109 -10.17 16.96 -5.78
CA GLU A 109 -11.04 17.66 -4.84
C GLU A 109 -11.21 16.95 -3.50
N ILE A 110 -10.83 15.66 -3.41
CA ILE A 110 -10.74 14.94 -2.14
C ILE A 110 -9.85 15.66 -1.11
N PHE A 111 -8.87 16.45 -1.59
CA PHE A 111 -7.97 17.23 -0.75
C PHE A 111 -8.56 18.55 -0.24
N ASN A 112 -9.75 18.97 -0.70
CA ASN A 112 -10.39 20.21 -0.24
C ASN A 112 -10.63 20.24 1.28
N ARG A 113 -10.76 19.07 1.91
CA ARG A 113 -10.91 18.95 3.38
C ARG A 113 -9.69 19.42 4.17
N PHE A 114 -8.53 19.53 3.52
CA PHE A 114 -7.28 20.00 4.14
C PHE A 114 -6.99 21.47 3.82
N LYS A 115 -7.94 22.16 3.18
CA LYS A 115 -7.86 23.59 2.91
C LYS A 115 -8.51 24.40 4.03
N ASP A 116 -8.02 25.63 4.21
CA ASP A 116 -8.58 26.62 5.11
C ASP A 116 -9.75 27.39 4.45
N SER A 117 -10.35 28.33 5.18
CA SER A 117 -11.45 29.15 4.70
C SER A 117 -11.09 30.08 3.54
N GLU A 118 -9.80 30.31 3.30
CA GLU A 118 -9.29 31.11 2.18
C GLU A 118 -9.04 30.23 0.93
N GLY A 119 -9.20 28.92 1.05
CA GLY A 119 -8.98 27.96 -0.05
C GLY A 119 -7.53 27.52 -0.21
N ASN A 120 -6.66 27.88 0.74
CA ASN A 120 -5.25 27.48 0.77
C ASN A 120 -5.08 26.20 1.59
N PHE A 121 -4.03 25.42 1.35
CA PHE A 121 -3.71 24.29 2.23
C PHE A 121 -3.40 24.79 3.64
N SER A 122 -4.10 24.23 4.63
CA SER A 122 -4.04 24.71 6.00
C SER A 122 -2.64 24.56 6.57
N LYS A 123 -2.10 25.60 7.21
CA LYS A 123 -0.80 25.48 7.91
C LYS A 123 -0.82 24.46 9.05
N SER A 124 -2.00 24.07 9.54
CA SER A 124 -2.12 23.03 10.57
C SER A 124 -1.62 21.66 10.09
N ILE A 125 -1.70 21.34 8.79
CA ILE A 125 -1.21 20.07 8.26
C ILE A 125 0.32 20.01 8.17
N ILE A 126 1.04 21.12 8.36
CA ILE A 126 2.50 21.13 8.35
C ILE A 126 3.10 20.30 9.48
N ALA A 127 2.39 20.19 10.61
CA ALA A 127 2.83 19.36 11.73
C ALA A 127 2.77 17.85 11.42
N ASP A 128 1.97 17.44 10.43
CA ASP A 128 1.88 16.04 9.97
C ASP A 128 2.90 15.79 8.86
N VAL A 129 4.14 15.51 9.26
CA VAL A 129 5.25 15.25 8.33
C VAL A 129 4.96 14.04 7.42
N GLN A 130 4.29 13.01 7.94
CA GLN A 130 3.94 11.83 7.17
C GLN A 130 2.84 12.13 6.15
N GLY A 131 1.82 12.89 6.55
CA GLY A 131 0.78 13.38 5.66
C GLY A 131 1.33 14.27 4.55
N LEU A 132 2.23 15.21 4.88
CA LEU A 132 2.90 16.06 3.89
C LEU A 132 3.71 15.26 2.87
N LEU A 133 4.50 14.28 3.32
CA LEU A 133 5.26 13.43 2.42
C LEU A 133 4.32 12.63 1.49
N SER A 134 3.22 12.15 2.04
CA SER A 134 2.23 11.38 1.27
C SER A 134 1.52 12.25 0.24
N LEU A 135 1.18 13.49 0.61
CA LEU A 135 0.61 14.50 -0.30
C LEU A 135 1.61 14.85 -1.41
N TYR A 136 2.88 15.07 -1.06
CA TYR A 136 3.95 15.31 -2.02
C TYR A 136 4.03 14.18 -3.06
N GLU A 137 4.04 12.92 -2.62
CA GLU A 137 4.06 11.77 -3.53
C GLU A 137 2.79 11.72 -4.40
N ALA A 138 1.61 11.97 -3.82
CA ALA A 138 0.34 11.99 -4.53
C ALA A 138 0.29 13.05 -5.64
N CYS A 139 0.87 14.23 -5.42
CA CYS A 139 0.90 15.32 -6.41
C CYS A 139 1.58 14.91 -7.73
N HIS A 140 2.51 13.94 -7.70
CA HIS A 140 3.19 13.48 -8.90
C HIS A 140 2.32 12.60 -9.81
N LEU A 141 1.07 12.34 -9.42
CA LEU A 141 0.07 11.64 -10.23
C LEU A 141 -1.01 12.59 -10.79
N SER A 142 -0.71 13.88 -10.86
CA SER A 142 -1.58 14.91 -11.45
C SER A 142 -1.81 14.68 -12.94
N TYR A 143 -3.03 14.93 -13.40
CA TYR A 143 -3.37 15.12 -14.81
C TYR A 143 -3.29 16.60 -15.19
N HIS A 144 -3.18 16.87 -16.50
CA HIS A 144 -3.21 18.25 -16.98
C HIS A 144 -4.53 18.94 -16.63
N GLY A 145 -4.44 20.14 -16.05
CA GLY A 145 -5.60 20.94 -15.62
C GLY A 145 -5.99 20.76 -14.15
N GLU A 146 -5.22 19.99 -13.38
CA GLU A 146 -5.42 19.83 -11.93
C GLU A 146 -4.55 20.82 -11.13
N ASP A 147 -4.81 22.11 -11.31
CA ASP A 147 -4.06 23.21 -10.67
C ASP A 147 -3.96 23.06 -9.14
N MET A 148 -4.94 22.41 -8.50
CA MET A 148 -4.92 22.10 -7.07
C MET A 148 -3.71 21.24 -6.65
N LEU A 149 -3.29 20.30 -7.49
CA LEU A 149 -2.16 19.44 -7.19
C LEU A 149 -0.83 20.16 -7.42
N ASP A 150 -0.80 21.14 -8.33
CA ASP A 150 0.36 22.04 -8.48
C ASP A 150 0.50 22.94 -7.24
N ASP A 151 -0.60 23.49 -6.73
CA ASP A 151 -0.62 24.26 -5.47
C ASP A 151 -0.18 23.40 -4.28
N ALA A 152 -0.68 22.16 -4.19
CA ALA A 152 -0.29 21.21 -3.16
C ALA A 152 1.21 20.85 -3.23
N LEU A 153 1.74 20.69 -4.44
CA LEU A 153 3.15 20.40 -4.66
C LEU A 153 4.04 21.58 -4.25
N ALA A 154 3.61 22.82 -4.52
CA ALA A 154 4.31 24.01 -4.06
C ALA A 154 4.29 24.11 -2.52
N PHE A 155 3.13 23.86 -1.91
CA PHE A 155 2.95 23.88 -0.46
C PHE A 155 3.84 22.87 0.27
N THR A 156 3.91 21.64 -0.22
CA THR A 156 4.70 20.55 0.41
C THR A 156 6.22 20.75 0.32
N ARG A 157 6.70 21.72 -0.47
CA ARG A 157 8.13 22.05 -0.66
C ARG A 157 8.62 23.24 0.17
N THR A 158 7.73 23.92 0.88
CA THR A 158 8.03 25.15 1.65
C THR A 158 8.31 24.82 3.11
#